data_AF-A0A520Q179-F1
#
_entry.id   AF-A0A520Q179-F1
#
_cell.length_a   1.000
_cell.length_b   1.000
_cell.length_c   1.000
_cell.angle_alpha   90.00
_cell.angle_beta   90.00
_cell.angle_gamma   90.00
#
_symmetry.space_group_name_H-M   'P 1'
#
loop_
_entity.id
_entity.type
_entity.pdbx_description
1 polymer ?
#
loop_
_entity_poly.entity_id
_entity_poly.type
_entity_poly.pdbx_seq_one_letter_code
_entity_poly.pdbx_strand_id
1 'polypeptide(L)' 'MERGPLIKVLEEMVGSAKELDLHMTGASETVELRNVEKVESLISEHGIRVTTKQNVIYIDASHVSMAWQTRL' A
#
# COMPACT_ATOMS: atom_id res chain seq x y z
N MET A 1 -17.94 -8.11 0.39
CA MET A 1 -17.23 -7.50 1.53
C MET A 1 -16.45 -6.33 0.97
N GLU A 2 -16.56 -5.13 1.55
CA GLU A 2 -15.72 -4.01 1.11
C GLU A 2 -14.25 -4.44 1.24
N ARG A 3 -13.51 -4.45 0.13
CA ARG A 3 -12.06 -4.56 0.18
C ARG A 3 -11.60 -3.36 1.01
N GLY A 4 -10.93 -3.63 2.13
CA GLY A 4 -10.81 -2.71 3.27
C GLY A 4 -10.19 -1.34 2.97
N PRO A 5 -10.07 -0.46 3.98
CA PRO A 5 -9.66 0.94 3.78
C PRO A 5 -8.32 1.11 3.07
N LEU A 6 -7.36 0.19 3.27
CA LEU A 6 -6.03 0.28 2.66
C LEU A 6 -6.06 0.17 1.13
N ILE A 7 -6.81 -0.77 0.56
CA ILE A 7 -6.82 -0.94 -0.90
C ILE A 7 -7.45 0.26 -1.61
N LYS A 8 -8.48 0.87 -1.00
CA LYS A 8 -9.09 2.10 -1.51
C LYS A 8 -8.08 3.24 -1.54
N VAL A 9 -7.32 3.42 -0.46
CA VAL A 9 -6.25 4.43 -0.41
C VAL A 9 -5.21 4.16 -1.50
N LEU A 10 -4.75 2.91 -1.66
CA LEU A 10 -3.77 2.55 -2.69
C LEU A 10 -4.30 2.77 -4.11
N GLU A 11 -5.57 2.43 -4.37
CA GLU A 11 -6.23 2.69 -5.66
C GLU A 11 -6.30 4.20 -5.96
N GLU A 12 -6.59 5.03 -4.96
CA GLU A 12 -6.56 6.50 -5.11
C GLU A 12 -5.15 7.06 -5.35
N MET A 13 -4.09 6.30 -5.05
CA MET A 13 -2.72 6.72 -5.31
C MET A 13 -2.30 6.52 -6.77
N VAL A 14 -2.99 5.66 -7.53
CA VAL A 14 -2.64 5.33 -8.91
C VAL A 14 -2.63 6.59 -9.79
N GLY A 15 -1.47 6.88 -10.39
CA GLY A 15 -1.26 8.05 -11.25
C GLY A 15 -1.25 9.39 -10.51
N SER A 16 -1.30 9.38 -9.18
CA SER A 16 -1.26 10.59 -8.35
C SER A 16 0.15 10.85 -7.79
N ALA A 17 0.35 12.04 -7.24
CA ALA A 17 1.54 12.40 -6.46
C ALA A 17 1.37 12.11 -4.95
N LYS A 18 0.34 11.36 -4.55
CA LYS A 18 0.15 10.99 -3.14
C LYS A 18 1.28 10.06 -2.69
N GLU A 19 1.66 10.21 -1.43
CA GLU A 19 2.64 9.37 -0.75
C GLU A 19 1.99 8.73 0.48
N LEU A 20 2.35 7.48 0.77
CA LEU A 20 1.76 6.70 1.85
C LEU A 20 2.85 5.96 2.59
N ASP A 21 2.86 6.12 3.90
CA ASP A 21 3.74 5.40 4.79
C ASP A 21 3.00 4.23 5.41
N LEU A 22 3.58 3.04 5.26
CA LEU A 22 3.06 1.80 5.85
C LEU A 22 3.96 1.35 6.99
N HIS A 23 3.38 1.24 8.17
CA HIS A 23 4.02 0.60 9.30
C HIS A 23 3.63 -0.88 9.35
N MET A 24 4.65 -1.74 9.35
CA MET A 24 4.49 -3.18 9.36
C MET A 24 4.69 -3.70 10.78
N THR A 25 3.85 -4.65 11.20
CA THR A 25 3.97 -5.30 12.51
C THR A 25 5.33 -5.99 12.63
N GLY A 26 6.10 -5.64 13.65
CA GLY A 26 7.42 -6.23 13.90
C GLY A 26 8.56 -5.70 13.02
N ALA A 27 8.30 -4.73 12.14
CA ALA A 27 9.35 -4.04 11.40
C ALA A 27 9.83 -2.79 12.13
N SER A 28 11.13 -2.50 12.07
CA SER A 28 11.72 -1.27 12.61
C SER A 28 11.60 -0.08 11.67
N GLU A 29 11.37 -0.33 10.38
CA GLU A 29 11.33 0.68 9.33
C GLU A 29 9.96 0.74 8.64
N THR A 30 9.63 1.93 8.17
CA THR A 30 8.41 2.23 7.41
C THR A 30 8.62 1.90 5.94
N VAL A 31 7.60 1.36 5.29
CA VAL A 31 7.58 1.21 3.83
C VAL A 31 6.92 2.44 3.22
N GLU A 32 7.72 3.28 2.57
CA GLU A 32 7.23 4.43 1.80
C GLU A 32 6.69 3.98 0.43
N LEU A 33 5.48 4.40 0.10
CA LEU A 33 4.85 4.21 -1.20
C LEU A 33 4.66 5.55 -1.90
N ARG A 34 5.19 5.67 -3.12
CA ARG A 34 5.05 6.84 -3.98
C ARG A 34 4.99 6.43 -5.44
N ASN A 35 4.48 7.32 -6.29
CA ASN A 35 4.39 7.10 -7.75
C ASN A 35 3.75 5.75 -8.11
N VAL A 36 2.61 5.43 -7.49
CA VAL A 36 1.90 4.18 -7.73
C VAL A 36 1.35 4.18 -9.16
N GLU A 37 1.62 3.12 -9.91
CA GLU A 37 1.16 2.93 -11.29
C GLU A 37 0.04 1.89 -11.39
N LYS A 38 0.04 0.90 -10.48
CA LYS A 38 -0.95 -0.18 -10.49
C LYS A 38 -1.12 -0.79 -9.11
N VAL A 39 -2.35 -1.18 -8.78
CA VAL A 39 -2.69 -1.93 -7.58
C VAL A 39 -3.53 -3.14 -7.99
N GLU A 40 -3.17 -4.32 -7.50
CA GLU A 40 -3.86 -5.58 -7.80
C GLU A 40 -4.13 -6.35 -6.51
N SER A 41 -5.37 -6.79 -6.30
CA SER A 41 -5.66 -7.82 -5.28
C SER A 41 -5.14 -9.17 -5.75
N LEU A 42 -4.47 -9.89 -4.85
CA LEU A 42 -4.01 -11.26 -5.10
C LEU A 42 -5.10 -12.27 -4.71
N ILE A 43 -4.87 -13.54 -5.04
CA ILE A 43 -5.80 -14.63 -4.74
C ILE A 43 -5.93 -14.86 -3.22
N SER A 44 -4.91 -14.52 -2.43
CA SER A 44 -5.00 -14.53 -0.98
C SER A 44 -5.91 -13.42 -0.47
N GLU A 45 -6.66 -13.68 0.59
CA GLU A 45 -7.69 -12.78 1.15
C GLU A 45 -7.16 -11.38 1.51
N HIS A 46 -5.86 -11.27 1.79
CA HIS A 46 -5.20 -10.04 2.22
C HIS A 46 -4.03 -9.60 1.32
N GLY A 47 -3.74 -10.32 0.25
CA GLY A 47 -2.60 -10.01 -0.61
C GLY A 47 -2.88 -8.85 -1.55
N ILE A 48 -1.98 -7.88 -1.58
CA ILE A 48 -2.01 -6.73 -2.47
C ILE A 48 -0.66 -6.63 -3.17
N ARG A 49 -0.67 -6.51 -4.49
CA ARG A 49 0.51 -6.17 -5.29
C ARG A 49 0.41 -4.72 -5.73
N VAL A 50 1.41 -3.93 -5.35
CA VAL A 50 1.54 -2.52 -5.73
C VAL A 50 2.72 -2.40 -6.69
N THR A 51 2.49 -1.84 -7.87
CA THR A 51 3.56 -1.46 -8.82
C THR A 51 3.76 0.03 -8.73
N THR A 52 4.98 0.46 -8.47
CA THR A 52 5.41 1.86 -8.50
C THR A 52 6.35 2.08 -9.69
N LYS A 53 6.72 3.32 -9.97
CA LYS A 53 7.78 3.64 -10.94
C LYS A 53 9.13 3.02 -10.60
N GLN A 54 9.41 2.75 -9.32
CA GLN A 54 10.71 2.31 -8.84
C GLN A 54 10.79 0.81 -8.60
N ASN A 55 9.68 0.17 -8.22
CA ASN A 55 9.68 -1.22 -7.77
C ASN A 55 8.27 -1.86 -7.76
N VAL A 56 8.24 -3.15 -7.43
CA VAL A 56 7.02 -3.90 -7.15
C VAL A 56 7.03 -4.34 -5.69
N ILE A 57 5.94 -4.07 -4.98
CA ILE A 57 5.81 -4.32 -3.54
C ILE A 57 4.63 -5.27 -3.33
N TYR A 58 4.85 -6.31 -2.53
CA TYR A 58 3.82 -7.26 -2.13
C TYR A 58 3.49 -7.02 -0.66
N ILE A 59 2.23 -6.74 -0.38
CA ILE A 59 1.73 -6.40 0.94
C ILE A 59 0.73 -7.48 1.35
N ASP A 60 0.95 -8.07 2.51
CA ASP A 60 -0.11 -8.76 3.24
C ASP A 60 -0.78 -7.75 4.17
N ALA A 61 -2.03 -7.39 3.87
CA ALA A 61 -2.76 -6.38 4.63
C ALA A 61 -2.97 -6.78 6.10
N SER A 62 -2.87 -8.07 6.46
CA SER A 62 -2.93 -8.53 7.85
C SER A 62 -1.72 -8.12 8.69
N HIS A 63 -0.59 -7.78 8.06
CA HIS A 63 0.63 -7.36 8.74
C HIS A 63 0.78 -5.84 8.84
N VAL A 64 -0.07 -5.06 8.17
CA VAL A 64 -0.07 -3.60 8.26
C VAL A 64 -0.64 -3.19 9.61
N SER A 65 0.22 -2.67 10.50
CA SER A 65 -0.21 -2.20 11.81
C SER A 65 -0.92 -0.84 11.71
N MET A 66 -0.44 0.03 10.81
CA MET A 66 -0.99 1.35 10.60
C MET A 66 -0.58 1.89 9.21
N ALA A 67 -1.45 2.69 8.59
CA ALA A 67 -1.21 3.32 7.29
C ALA A 67 -1.72 4.76 7.32
N TRP A 68 -0.92 5.72 6.85
CA TRP A 68 -1.34 7.12 6.78
C TRP A 68 -0.66 7.86 5.64
N GLN A 69 -1.40 8.80 5.06
CA GLN A 69 -0.86 9.70 4.06
C GLN A 69 -0.02 10.78 4.75
N THR A 70 1.27 10.86 4.43
CA THR A 70 2.09 11.99 4.88
C THR A 70 1.93 13.15 3.89
N ARG A 71 2.08 14.37 4.40
CA ARG A 71 2.31 15.56 3.59
C ARG A 71 3.54 16.22 4.18
N LEU A 72 4.63 16.26 3.42
CA LEU A 72 5.73 17.19 3.65
C LEU A 72 5.46 18.47 2.86
#